data_AF-A0A969LQ38-F1
#
_entry.id   AF-A0A969LQ38-F1
#
_cell.length_a   1.000
_cell.length_b   1.000
_cell.length_c   1.000
_cell.angle_alpha   90.00
_cell.angle_beta   90.00
_cell.angle_gamma   90.00
#
_symmetry.space_group_name_H-M   'P 1'
#
loop_
_entity.id
_entity.type
_entity.pdbx_description
1 polymer ?
#
loop_
_entity_poly.entity_id
_entity_poly.type
_entity_poly.pdbx_seq_one_letter_code
_entity_poly.pdbx_strand_id
1 'polypeptide(L)'
;MRNRFGISSFPAVYLSRSFLWDHSGASISTEINKKSKCGIAILTSVNGNTVNVTVKISFDISTGIPLNLVVALMEDKLVSPQANQYNNNPGSPFYNTGNPIQNYEHNNVLRKAATDIFGDHIPAGEQWKNNVYEKSYTIDAGPYTLNNCKIAAFVLFREIHNQDSGY
;
A
#
# COMPACT_ATOMS: atom_id res chain seq x y z
N MET A 1 -9.92 -6.00 -7.49
CA MET A 1 -9.64 -4.93 -6.49
C MET A 1 -10.78 -3.95 -6.32
N ARG A 2 -11.30 -3.31 -7.38
CA ARG A 2 -12.35 -2.28 -7.27
C ARG A 2 -13.60 -2.72 -6.47
N ASN A 3 -14.13 -3.89 -6.81
CA ASN A 3 -15.32 -4.45 -6.15
C ASN A 3 -15.09 -4.75 -4.66
N ARG A 4 -13.86 -5.12 -4.27
CA ARG A 4 -13.51 -5.40 -2.88
C ARG A 4 -13.67 -4.17 -2.00
N PHE A 5 -13.39 -2.99 -2.55
CA PHE A 5 -13.53 -1.72 -1.85
C PHE A 5 -14.80 -0.96 -2.26
N GLY A 6 -15.73 -1.56 -3.01
CA GLY A 6 -16.95 -0.86 -3.45
C GLY A 6 -16.71 0.44 -4.24
N ILE A 7 -15.55 0.57 -4.91
CA ILE A 7 -15.18 1.82 -5.61
C ILE A 7 -16.01 1.93 -6.90
N SER A 8 -16.81 2.98 -7.03
CA SER A 8 -17.67 3.21 -8.21
C SER A 8 -17.10 4.23 -9.19
N SER A 9 -16.25 5.14 -8.72
CA SER A 9 -15.63 6.21 -9.51
C SER A 9 -14.17 6.45 -9.12
N PHE A 10 -13.46 7.24 -9.95
CA PHE A 10 -12.08 7.64 -9.73
C PHE A 10 -11.93 9.16 -9.87
N PRO A 11 -10.97 9.79 -9.18
CA PRO A 11 -10.05 9.19 -8.20
C PRO A 11 -10.75 8.78 -6.90
N ALA A 12 -10.22 7.76 -6.23
CA ALA A 12 -10.71 7.27 -4.93
C ALA A 12 -9.53 6.93 -4.04
N VAL A 13 -9.60 7.29 -2.75
CA VAL A 13 -8.53 7.07 -1.78
C VAL A 13 -9.11 6.35 -0.57
N TYR A 14 -8.47 5.28 -0.12
CA TYR A 14 -8.79 4.59 1.13
C TYR A 14 -7.72 4.89 2.16
N LEU A 15 -8.12 5.38 3.34
CA LEU A 15 -7.19 5.57 4.44
C LEU A 15 -7.05 4.29 5.25
N SER A 16 -5.81 3.87 5.50
CA SER A 16 -5.46 2.66 6.26
C SER A 16 -6.17 1.37 5.77
N ARG A 17 -6.60 1.35 4.49
CA ARG A 17 -7.50 0.33 3.90
C ARG A 17 -8.81 0.11 4.69
N SER A 18 -9.25 1.09 5.48
CA SER A 18 -10.41 0.95 6.36
C SER A 18 -11.65 1.66 5.81
N PHE A 19 -11.52 2.90 5.36
CA PHE A 19 -12.66 3.67 4.83
C PHE A 19 -12.22 4.59 3.69
N LEU A 20 -13.21 4.94 2.85
CA LEU A 20 -13.04 5.90 1.77
C LEU A 20 -12.79 7.29 2.36
N TRP A 21 -11.75 7.97 1.90
CA TRP A 21 -11.40 9.31 2.36
C TRP A 21 -12.47 10.32 1.95
N ASP A 22 -12.86 11.16 2.89
CA ASP A 22 -13.83 12.25 2.73
C ASP A 22 -13.21 13.55 2.17
N HIS A 23 -11.93 13.50 1.77
CA HIS A 23 -11.13 14.65 1.33
C HIS A 23 -10.82 15.68 2.45
N SER A 24 -11.03 15.31 3.71
CA SER A 24 -10.72 16.17 4.87
C SER A 24 -9.32 15.91 5.44
N GLY A 25 -8.65 17.00 5.86
CA GLY A 25 -7.41 16.88 6.64
C GLY A 25 -7.64 16.30 8.04
N ALA A 26 -8.86 16.39 8.56
CA ALA A 26 -9.24 15.84 9.86
C ALA A 26 -9.17 14.30 9.87
N SER A 27 -9.72 13.63 8.85
CA SER A 27 -9.66 12.17 8.76
C SER A 27 -8.22 11.66 8.67
N ILE A 28 -7.35 12.36 7.93
CA ILE A 28 -5.91 12.02 7.88
C ILE A 28 -5.31 12.14 9.29
N SER A 29 -5.60 13.26 9.97
CA SER A 29 -5.09 13.54 11.31
C SER A 29 -5.54 12.48 12.32
N THR A 30 -6.78 11.99 12.22
CA THR A 30 -7.27 10.89 13.05
C THR A 30 -6.50 9.59 12.79
N GLU A 31 -6.24 9.23 11.53
CA GLU A 31 -5.53 7.99 11.19
C GLU A 31 -4.07 8.00 11.66
N ILE A 32 -3.33 9.08 11.42
CA ILE A 32 -1.90 9.16 11.80
C ILE A 32 -1.68 9.12 13.32
N ASN A 33 -2.69 9.52 14.11
CA ASN A 33 -2.62 9.51 15.57
C ASN A 33 -3.03 8.16 16.19
N LYS A 34 -3.44 7.17 15.39
CA LYS A 34 -3.73 5.83 15.90
C LYS A 34 -2.43 5.14 16.35
N LYS A 35 -2.47 4.55 17.55
CA LYS A 35 -1.35 3.75 18.05
C LYS A 35 -1.27 2.42 17.32
N SER A 36 -0.10 2.11 16.74
CA SER A 36 0.19 0.78 16.24
C SER A 36 0.49 -0.19 17.38
N LYS A 37 0.10 -1.45 17.23
CA LYS A 37 0.41 -2.56 18.18
C LYS A 37 1.64 -3.37 17.76
N CYS A 38 2.21 -3.05 16.59
CA CYS A 38 3.41 -3.68 16.07
C CYS A 38 4.31 -2.65 15.37
N GLY A 39 5.62 -2.92 15.37
CA GLY A 39 6.61 -2.22 14.57
C GLY A 39 7.02 -3.06 13.36
N ILE A 40 7.46 -2.39 12.30
CA ILE A 40 7.95 -3.03 11.07
C ILE A 40 9.36 -2.51 10.81
N ALA A 41 10.30 -3.42 10.58
CA ALA A 41 11.60 -3.12 10.00
C ALA A 41 11.69 -3.75 8.61
N ILE A 42 12.19 -2.99 7.64
CA ILE A 42 12.35 -3.43 6.25
C ILE A 42 13.84 -3.36 5.92
N LEU A 43 14.40 -4.48 5.50
CA LEU A 43 15.76 -4.57 4.98
C LEU A 43 15.67 -4.92 3.51
N THR A 44 16.36 -4.16 2.68
CA THR A 44 16.38 -4.38 1.23
C THR A 44 17.80 -4.49 0.72
N SER A 45 18.04 -5.40 -0.21
CA SER A 45 19.26 -5.43 -1.03
C SER A 45 18.89 -5.64 -2.49
N VAL A 46 19.78 -5.24 -3.38
CA VAL A 46 19.58 -5.42 -4.82
C VAL A 46 20.74 -6.24 -5.38
N ASN A 47 20.42 -7.26 -6.17
CA ASN A 47 21.38 -8.04 -6.94
C ASN A 47 20.92 -8.08 -8.41
N GLY A 48 21.61 -7.32 -9.27
CA GLY A 48 21.16 -7.06 -10.64
C GLY A 48 19.78 -6.42 -10.63
N ASN A 49 18.81 -7.09 -11.27
CA ASN A 49 17.40 -6.65 -11.31
C ASN A 49 16.54 -7.23 -10.18
N THR A 50 17.10 -8.08 -9.33
CA THR A 50 16.35 -8.71 -8.23
C THR A 50 16.45 -7.87 -6.97
N VAL A 51 15.31 -7.42 -6.47
CA VAL A 51 15.18 -6.77 -5.16
C VAL A 51 14.86 -7.85 -4.12
N ASN A 52 15.77 -8.04 -3.17
CA ASN A 52 15.54 -8.90 -2.00
C ASN A 52 15.01 -8.04 -0.87
N VAL A 53 13.91 -8.48 -0.26
CA VAL A 53 13.24 -7.76 0.83
C VAL A 53 13.07 -8.69 2.01
N THR A 54 13.61 -8.33 3.17
CA THR A 54 13.31 -8.98 4.45
C THR A 54 12.49 -8.03 5.30
N VAL A 55 11.30 -8.47 5.71
CA VAL A 55 10.44 -7.74 6.62
C VAL A 55 10.46 -8.42 7.98
N LYS A 56 10.72 -7.64 9.03
CA LYS A 56 10.62 -8.07 10.43
C LYS A 56 9.49 -7.32 11.09
N ILE A 57 8.63 -8.06 11.79
CA ILE A 57 7.48 -7.51 12.53
C ILE A 57 7.67 -7.87 13.99
N SER A 58 7.66 -6.86 14.86
CA SER A 58 7.67 -7.08 16.31
C SER A 58 6.43 -6.51 16.97
N PHE A 59 5.92 -7.23 17.97
CA PHE A 59 4.66 -6.92 18.63
C PHE A 59 4.89 -6.33 20.02
N ASP A 60 4.28 -5.19 20.30
CA ASP A 60 4.31 -4.58 21.64
C ASP A 60 3.35 -5.30 22.61
N ILE A 61 2.35 -5.98 22.06
CA ILE A 61 1.34 -6.76 22.79
C ILE A 61 1.02 -8.05 22.05
N SER A 62 0.79 -9.13 22.81
CA SER A 62 0.26 -10.37 22.23
C SER A 62 -1.16 -10.13 21.71
N THR A 63 -1.46 -10.60 20.50
CA THR A 63 -2.78 -10.44 19.92
C THR A 63 -3.26 -11.72 19.25
N GLY A 64 -4.52 -12.07 19.49
CA GLY A 64 -5.22 -13.12 18.74
C GLY A 64 -5.97 -12.58 17.51
N ILE A 65 -5.86 -11.28 17.23
CA ILE A 65 -6.52 -10.68 16.08
C ILE A 65 -5.77 -11.15 14.83
N PRO A 66 -6.44 -11.76 13.83
CA PRO A 66 -5.76 -12.17 12.61
C PRO A 66 -5.19 -10.98 11.85
N LEU A 67 -3.92 -11.07 11.44
CA LEU A 67 -3.18 -10.02 10.74
C LEU A 67 -2.59 -10.54 9.44
N ASN A 68 -2.51 -9.66 8.44
CA ASN A 68 -1.82 -9.91 7.18
C ASN A 68 -0.68 -8.91 6.97
N LEU A 69 0.37 -9.35 6.27
CA LEU A 69 1.49 -8.52 5.80
C LEU A 69 1.33 -8.28 4.30
N VAL A 70 1.40 -7.02 3.88
CA VAL A 70 1.57 -6.65 2.47
C VAL A 70 2.98 -6.15 2.24
N VAL A 71 3.63 -6.63 1.16
CA VAL A 71 4.91 -6.11 0.69
C VAL A 71 4.81 -5.81 -0.80
N ALA A 72 5.16 -4.59 -1.21
CA ALA A 72 5.00 -4.14 -2.57
C ALA A 72 6.16 -3.26 -3.06
N LEU A 73 6.47 -3.41 -4.35
CA LEU A 73 7.33 -2.52 -5.12
C LEU A 73 6.49 -1.41 -5.75
N MET A 74 6.90 -0.17 -5.51
CA MET A 74 6.35 1.02 -6.13
C MET A 74 7.41 1.70 -6.99
N GLU A 75 7.00 2.46 -8.00
CA GLU A 75 7.90 3.23 -8.86
C GLU A 75 7.44 4.69 -8.97
N ASP A 76 8.41 5.58 -8.87
CA ASP A 76 8.28 7.03 -9.05
C ASP A 76 8.62 7.50 -10.46
N LYS A 77 8.34 8.78 -10.74
CA LYS A 77 8.80 9.50 -11.93
C LYS A 77 8.37 8.88 -13.27
N LEU A 78 7.18 8.31 -13.30
CA LEU A 78 6.61 7.75 -14.53
C LEU A 78 5.89 8.85 -15.28
N VAL A 79 6.29 9.10 -16.53
CA VAL A 79 5.68 10.14 -17.35
C VAL A 79 4.64 9.51 -18.27
N SER A 80 3.41 9.98 -18.17
CA SER A 80 2.29 9.53 -19.01
C SER A 80 1.20 10.62 -19.11
N PRO A 81 0.37 10.61 -20.16
CA PRO A 81 -0.81 11.45 -20.20
C PRO A 81 -1.80 11.13 -19.07
N GLN A 82 -2.27 12.16 -18.36
CA GLN A 82 -3.25 12.04 -17.27
C GLN A 82 -4.47 12.91 -17.54
N ALA A 83 -5.68 12.34 -17.45
CA ALA A 83 -6.92 13.10 -17.56
C ALA A 83 -7.02 14.14 -16.44
N ASN A 84 -7.46 15.36 -16.80
CA ASN A 84 -7.53 16.51 -15.91
C ASN A 84 -8.94 17.10 -15.90
N GLN A 85 -9.75 16.66 -14.93
CA GLN A 85 -11.11 17.18 -14.73
C GLN A 85 -11.13 18.62 -14.19
N TYR A 86 -9.98 19.16 -13.78
CA TYR A 86 -9.84 20.49 -13.21
C TYR A 86 -9.28 21.53 -14.20
N ASN A 87 -9.12 21.19 -15.48
CA ASN A 87 -8.54 22.10 -16.48
C ASN A 87 -9.28 23.44 -16.56
N ASN A 88 -10.60 23.45 -16.32
CA ASN A 88 -11.44 24.64 -16.41
C ASN A 88 -11.74 25.27 -15.04
N ASN A 89 -11.05 24.87 -13.96
CA ASN A 89 -11.23 25.42 -12.62
C ASN A 89 -10.09 26.39 -12.28
N PRO A 90 -10.32 27.72 -12.24
CA PRO A 90 -9.28 28.72 -11.97
C PRO A 90 -8.59 28.58 -10.60
N GLY A 91 -9.22 27.93 -9.62
CA GLY A 91 -8.63 27.69 -8.30
C GLY A 91 -7.75 26.44 -8.23
N SER A 92 -7.65 25.68 -9.33
CA SER A 92 -6.85 24.46 -9.38
C SER A 92 -5.41 24.75 -9.77
N PRO A 93 -4.40 24.08 -9.18
CA PRO A 93 -3.03 24.11 -9.71
C PRO A 93 -2.91 23.49 -11.11
N PHE A 94 -3.96 22.80 -11.57
CA PHE A 94 -4.06 22.19 -12.89
C PHE A 94 -4.96 22.98 -13.85
N TYR A 95 -5.25 24.25 -13.55
CA TYR A 95 -5.98 25.14 -14.44
C TYR A 95 -5.19 25.38 -15.74
N ASN A 96 -5.83 25.26 -16.90
CA ASN A 96 -5.25 25.48 -18.23
C ASN A 96 -3.97 24.65 -18.55
N THR A 97 -3.78 23.50 -17.89
CA THR A 97 -2.64 22.60 -18.17
C THR A 97 -2.93 21.53 -19.23
N GLY A 98 -4.14 21.55 -19.80
CA GLY A 98 -4.63 20.60 -20.81
C GLY A 98 -5.44 19.45 -20.20
N ASN A 99 -6.22 18.79 -21.05
CA ASN A 99 -6.93 17.55 -20.73
C ASN A 99 -6.83 16.57 -21.91
N PRO A 100 -5.92 15.57 -21.87
CA PRO A 100 -5.06 15.23 -20.74
C PRO A 100 -3.83 16.16 -20.60
N ILE A 101 -3.25 16.17 -19.40
CA ILE A 101 -1.89 16.70 -19.15
C ILE A 101 -0.91 15.68 -19.73
N GLN A 102 -0.22 16.02 -20.81
CA GLN A 102 0.56 15.04 -21.61
C GLN A 102 1.76 14.44 -20.88
N ASN A 103 2.49 15.25 -20.11
CA ASN A 103 3.73 14.84 -19.43
C ASN A 103 3.54 14.84 -17.91
N TYR A 104 2.47 14.23 -17.42
CA TYR A 104 2.21 14.17 -15.99
C TYR A 104 3.14 13.14 -15.33
N GLU A 105 3.77 13.53 -14.23
CA GLU A 105 4.66 12.66 -13.45
C GLU A 105 3.86 11.91 -12.38
N HIS A 106 3.74 10.60 -12.52
CA HIS A 106 3.14 9.71 -11.53
C HIS A 106 4.19 9.21 -10.55
N ASN A 107 3.90 9.34 -9.25
CA ASN A 107 4.74 8.89 -8.16
C ASN A 107 4.04 7.83 -7.30
N ASN A 108 4.85 6.97 -6.67
CA ASN A 108 4.42 5.84 -5.83
C ASN A 108 3.45 4.88 -6.55
N VAL A 109 3.66 4.61 -7.84
CA VAL A 109 2.81 3.70 -8.62
C VAL A 109 3.11 2.26 -8.25
N LEU A 110 2.11 1.51 -7.79
CA LEU A 110 2.24 0.08 -7.50
C LEU A 110 2.63 -0.68 -8.78
N ARG A 111 3.77 -1.37 -8.75
CA ARG A 111 4.27 -2.19 -9.85
C ARG A 111 4.08 -3.68 -9.61
N LYS A 112 4.45 -4.15 -8.42
CA LYS A 112 4.38 -5.56 -8.05
C LYS A 112 4.10 -5.72 -6.56
N ALA A 113 3.25 -6.69 -6.20
CA ALA A 113 3.14 -7.18 -4.84
C ALA A 113 3.98 -8.46 -4.71
N ALA A 114 4.79 -8.53 -3.66
CA ALA A 114 5.54 -9.74 -3.28
C ALA A 114 4.67 -10.73 -2.48
N THR A 115 3.66 -10.21 -1.81
CA THR A 115 2.59 -10.95 -1.13
C THR A 115 1.34 -10.98 -2.01
N ASP A 116 0.27 -11.63 -1.56
CA ASP A 116 -1.06 -11.30 -2.04
C ASP A 116 -1.31 -9.78 -1.87
N ILE A 117 -2.08 -9.18 -2.77
CA ILE A 117 -2.33 -7.74 -2.75
C ILE A 117 -3.19 -7.31 -1.55
N PHE A 118 -3.92 -8.24 -0.94
CA PHE A 118 -4.62 -8.14 0.35
C PHE A 118 -3.78 -8.66 1.54
N GLY A 119 -2.58 -9.14 1.26
CA GLY A 119 -1.56 -9.51 2.22
C GLY A 119 -1.55 -10.99 2.57
N ASP A 120 -0.37 -11.46 2.93
CA ASP A 120 -0.14 -12.83 3.38
C ASP A 120 -0.40 -12.95 4.87
N HIS A 121 -0.99 -14.06 5.29
CA HIS A 121 -1.31 -14.32 6.69
C HIS A 121 -0.05 -14.39 7.57
N ILE A 122 -0.08 -13.65 8.68
CA ILE A 122 0.91 -13.76 9.77
C ILE A 122 0.42 -14.87 10.71
N PRO A 123 1.14 -15.99 10.90
CA PRO A 123 0.69 -17.08 11.76
C PRO A 123 0.37 -16.61 13.18
N ALA A 124 -0.74 -17.04 13.76
CA ALA A 124 -1.16 -16.61 15.10
C ALA A 124 -0.10 -16.95 16.18
N GLY A 125 0.62 -18.06 16.02
CA GLY A 125 1.74 -18.45 16.90
C GLY A 125 2.94 -17.49 16.87
N GLU A 126 2.97 -16.55 15.92
CA GLU A 126 4.03 -15.53 15.79
C GLU A 126 3.60 -14.16 16.35
N GLN A 127 2.35 -14.01 16.82
CA GLN A 127 1.77 -12.72 17.21
C GLN A 127 1.76 -12.50 18.74
N TRP A 128 2.86 -12.80 19.41
CA TRP A 128 3.02 -12.60 20.85
C TRP A 128 4.03 -11.50 21.17
N LYS A 129 3.86 -10.87 22.34
CA LYS A 129 4.64 -9.71 22.78
C LYS A 129 6.14 -9.99 22.75
N ASN A 130 6.91 -9.05 22.18
CA ASN A 130 8.36 -9.12 21.99
C ASN A 130 8.84 -10.20 21.02
N ASN A 131 7.96 -10.95 20.35
CA ASN A 131 8.37 -11.80 19.24
C ASN A 131 8.87 -10.97 18.06
N VAL A 132 9.66 -11.60 17.19
CA VAL A 132 10.02 -11.06 15.88
C VAL A 132 9.65 -12.07 14.80
N TYR A 133 8.56 -11.81 14.08
CA TYR A 133 8.22 -12.56 12.88
C TYR A 133 9.02 -12.02 11.70
N GLU A 134 9.74 -12.89 11.00
CA GLU A 134 10.60 -12.52 9.87
C GLU A 134 10.18 -13.26 8.61
N LYS A 135 10.11 -12.53 7.49
CA LYS A 135 9.88 -13.13 6.18
C LYS A 135 10.66 -12.42 5.08
N SER A 136 11.23 -13.21 4.18
CA SER A 136 11.97 -12.73 3.02
C SER A 136 11.20 -12.98 1.72
N TYR A 137 11.33 -12.04 0.79
CA TYR A 137 10.72 -12.04 -0.53
C TYR A 137 11.75 -11.62 -1.58
N THR A 138 11.51 -12.02 -2.81
CA THR A 138 12.24 -11.55 -3.99
C THR A 138 11.27 -10.94 -4.99
N ILE A 139 11.66 -9.81 -5.58
CA ILE A 139 10.88 -9.11 -6.60
C ILE A 139 11.81 -8.86 -7.79
N ASP A 140 11.40 -9.30 -8.97
CA ASP A 140 12.06 -8.90 -10.22
C ASP A 140 11.62 -7.47 -10.59
N ALA A 141 12.60 -6.56 -10.63
CA ALA A 141 12.43 -5.17 -11.01
C ALA A 141 12.99 -4.87 -12.40
N GLY A 142 13.38 -5.89 -13.18
CA GLY A 142 13.95 -5.72 -14.52
C GLY A 142 13.11 -4.91 -15.51
N PRO A 143 11.77 -4.97 -15.47
CA PRO A 143 10.91 -4.13 -16.31
C PRO A 143 10.82 -2.65 -15.88
N TYR A 144 11.47 -2.25 -14.78
CA TYR A 144 11.27 -0.98 -14.09
C TYR A 144 12.55 -0.16 -13.98
N THR A 145 12.43 1.14 -13.76
CA THR A 145 13.59 1.99 -13.47
C THR A 145 13.97 1.82 -12.01
N LEU A 146 14.97 0.98 -11.73
CA LEU A 146 15.35 0.58 -10.38
C LEU A 146 15.63 1.76 -9.43
N ASN A 147 16.29 2.82 -9.90
CA ASN A 147 16.58 4.02 -9.09
C ASN A 147 15.33 4.81 -8.68
N ASN A 148 14.19 4.57 -9.34
CA ASN A 148 12.91 5.16 -9.00
C ASN A 148 12.03 4.20 -8.19
N CYS A 149 12.50 2.99 -7.91
CA CYS A 149 11.74 1.98 -7.18
C CYS A 149 11.87 2.14 -5.67
N LYS A 150 10.79 1.82 -4.95
CA LYS A 150 10.72 1.80 -3.48
C LYS A 150 9.95 0.58 -3.00
N ILE A 151 10.25 0.13 -1.77
CA ILE A 151 9.44 -0.88 -1.09
C ILE A 151 8.51 -0.21 -0.09
N ALA A 152 7.23 -0.59 -0.14
CA ALA A 152 6.27 -0.35 0.93
C ALA A 152 5.90 -1.70 1.57
N ALA A 153 5.94 -1.75 2.90
CA ALA A 153 5.41 -2.87 3.67
C ALA A 153 4.52 -2.35 4.81
N PHE A 154 3.39 -3.01 5.02
CA PHE A 154 2.47 -2.66 6.09
C PHE A 154 1.69 -3.89 6.58
N VAL A 155 1.31 -3.85 7.85
CA VAL A 155 0.48 -4.85 8.50
C VAL A 155 -0.95 -4.33 8.58
N LEU A 156 -1.91 -5.19 8.28
CA LEU A 156 -3.33 -4.86 8.31
C LEU A 156 -4.11 -5.95 9.04
N PHE A 157 -5.26 -5.57 9.59
CA PHE A 157 -6.22 -6.55 10.10
C PHE A 157 -6.70 -7.43 8.95
N ARG A 158 -6.60 -8.74 9.12
CA ARG A 158 -7.16 -9.67 8.14
C ARG A 158 -8.67 -9.52 8.17
N GLU A 159 -9.25 -9.13 7.04
CA GLU A 159 -10.69 -9.17 6.86
C GLU A 159 -11.13 -10.64 6.91
N ILE A 160 -11.93 -10.99 7.92
CA ILE A 160 -12.56 -12.30 7.99
C ILE A 160 -13.78 -12.24 7.06
N HIS A 161 -13.73 -12.94 5.94
CA HIS A 161 -14.95 -13.18 5.16
C HIS A 161 -15.76 -14.25 5.85
N ASN A 162 -16.89 -13.87 6.44
CA ASN A 162 -17.97 -14.81 6.72
C ASN A 162 -18.64 -15.18 5.39
N GLN A 163 -17.94 -15.93 4.54
CA GLN A 163 -18.50 -16.53 3.32
C GLN A 163 -18.26 -18.05 3.24
N ASP A 164 -17.62 -18.67 4.24
CA ASP A 164 -17.58 -20.13 4.40
C ASP A 164 -18.54 -20.59 5.51
N SER A 165 -19.81 -20.22 5.39
CA SER A 165 -20.89 -20.98 6.02
C SER A 165 -21.58 -21.77 4.91
N GLY A 166 -21.03 -22.94 4.63
CA GLY A 166 -21.69 -23.93 3.80
C GLY A 166 -23.01 -24.34 4.45
N TYR A 167 -24.10 -24.15 3.71
CA TYR A 167 -25.20 -25.08 3.52
C TYR A 167 -25.81 -24.80 2.14
#